data_AF-A0A2P8VFY9-F1
#
_entry.id   AF-A0A2P8VFY9-F1
#
_cell.length_a   1.000
_cell.length_b   1.000
_cell.length_c   1.000
_cell.angle_alpha   90.00
_cell.angle_beta   90.00
_cell.angle_gamma   90.00
#
_symmetry.space_group_name_H-M   'P 1'
#
loop_
_entity.id
_entity.type
_entity.pdbx_description
1 polymer ?
#
loop_
_entity_poly.entity_id
_entity_poly.type
_entity_poly.pdbx_seq_one_letter_code
_entity_poly.pdbx_strand_id
1 'polypeptide(L)'
;MSNDDIKRFIVTVTGADRSLTDVNELTNAMTGSGFALTITDDDGKVHELGPMTFSLLGPQEADEVKAMAEGLAESAIGRKPEVTVVPLHDWLAENESR
;
A
#
# COMPACT_ATOMS: atom_id res chain seq x y z
N MET A 1 -11.34 6.79 -22.18
CA MET A 1 -10.49 6.04 -21.24
C MET A 1 -11.34 4.88 -20.76
N SER A 2 -10.95 3.65 -21.09
CA SER A 2 -11.69 2.48 -20.62
C SER A 2 -11.34 2.26 -19.16
N ASN A 3 -12.34 1.89 -18.35
CA ASN A 3 -12.17 1.64 -16.91
C ASN A 3 -11.38 0.35 -16.61
N ASP A 4 -11.01 -0.40 -17.66
CA ASP A 4 -10.31 -1.70 -17.59
C ASP A 4 -8.83 -1.61 -17.24
N ASP A 5 -8.23 -0.41 -17.27
CA ASP A 5 -6.80 -0.24 -16.95
C ASP A 5 -6.55 0.08 -15.47
N ILE A 6 -7.59 0.27 -14.65
CA ILE A 6 -7.43 0.65 -13.25
C ILE A 6 -7.24 -0.59 -12.37
N LYS A 7 -6.06 -0.70 -11.76
CA LYS A 7 -5.65 -1.81 -10.90
C LYS A 7 -5.71 -1.40 -9.43
N ARG A 8 -5.86 -2.40 -8.56
CA ARG A 8 -5.85 -2.24 -7.09
C ARG A 8 -4.71 -3.05 -6.50
N PHE A 9 -3.85 -2.39 -5.75
CA PHE A 9 -2.70 -3.02 -5.10
C PHE A 9 -2.75 -2.83 -3.59
N ILE A 10 -2.20 -3.81 -2.88
CA ILE A 10 -1.80 -3.69 -1.48
C ILE A 10 -0.28 -3.59 -1.42
N VAL A 11 0.18 -2.59 -0.68
CA VAL A 11 1.58 -2.25 -0.51
C VAL A 11 1.94 -2.39 0.95
N THR A 12 2.88 -3.28 1.25
CA THR A 12 3.36 -3.51 2.62
C THR A 12 4.81 -3.06 2.72
N VAL A 13 5.08 -2.14 3.65
CA VAL A 13 6.42 -1.65 3.95
C VAL A 13 6.99 -2.42 5.14
N THR A 14 8.12 -3.05 4.94
CA THR A 14 8.84 -3.92 5.89
C THR A 14 10.29 -3.44 6.05
N GLY A 15 11.01 -3.98 7.04
CA GLY A 15 12.40 -3.61 7.31
C GLY A 15 12.61 -2.25 8.00
N ALA A 16 11.55 -1.45 8.17
CA ALA A 16 11.58 -0.27 9.03
C ALA A 16 11.36 -0.68 10.49
N ASP A 17 12.16 -0.14 11.43
CA ASP A 17 11.78 -0.09 12.83
C ASP A 17 10.34 0.44 12.95
N ARG A 18 9.47 -0.34 13.62
CA ARG A 18 8.07 0.01 13.83
C ARG A 18 7.91 1.05 14.94
N SER A 19 8.79 2.05 14.95
CA SER A 19 8.68 3.17 15.88
C SER A 19 7.43 3.98 15.56
N LEU A 20 6.81 4.58 16.57
CA LEU A 20 5.62 5.43 16.34
C LEU A 20 5.93 6.60 15.41
N THR A 21 7.17 7.11 15.44
CA THR A 21 7.64 8.16 14.52
C THR A 21 7.66 7.65 13.09
N ASP A 22 8.28 6.51 12.82
CA ASP A 22 8.36 5.96 11.46
C ASP A 22 6.97 5.61 10.91
N VAL A 23 6.08 5.05 11.74
CA VAL A 23 4.69 4.77 11.35
C VAL A 23 3.96 6.06 10.97
N ASN A 24 4.12 7.14 11.74
CA ASN A 24 3.49 8.42 11.46
C ASN A 24 4.04 9.08 10.19
N GLU A 25 5.36 9.16 10.05
CA GLU A 25 5.99 9.77 8.87
C GLU A 25 5.66 9.00 7.60
N LEU A 26 5.73 7.68 7.64
CA LEU A 26 5.35 6.85 6.51
C LEU A 26 3.87 7.02 6.16
N THR A 27 2.99 7.02 7.16
CA THR A 27 1.55 7.21 6.91
C THR A 27 1.29 8.55 6.25
N ASN A 28 1.91 9.62 6.73
CA ASN A 28 1.78 10.96 6.13
C ASN A 28 2.28 10.99 4.68
N ALA A 29 3.46 10.43 4.41
CA ALA A 29 4.04 10.43 3.07
C ALA A 29 3.21 9.60 2.07
N MET A 30 2.78 8.40 2.48
CA MET A 30 2.01 7.50 1.64
C MET A 30 0.61 8.07 1.36
N THR A 31 -0.10 8.50 2.41
CA THR A 31 -1.47 9.03 2.23
C THR A 31 -1.49 10.36 1.49
N GLY A 32 -0.50 11.23 1.70
CA GLY A 32 -0.31 12.45 0.91
C GLY A 32 -0.05 12.19 -0.58
N SER A 33 0.40 10.98 -0.93
CA SER A 33 0.68 10.56 -2.31
C SER A 33 -0.44 9.74 -2.95
N GLY A 34 -1.61 9.69 -2.31
CA GLY A 34 -2.80 9.01 -2.85
C GLY A 34 -2.94 7.53 -2.46
N PHE A 35 -2.05 7.02 -1.60
CA PHE A 35 -2.27 5.72 -0.98
C PHE A 35 -3.35 5.81 0.12
N ALA A 36 -4.05 4.72 0.41
CA ALA A 36 -5.07 4.68 1.46
C ALA A 36 -4.79 3.60 2.51
N LEU A 37 -5.38 3.76 3.69
CA LEU A 37 -5.28 2.82 4.81
C LEU A 37 -6.40 1.77 4.82
N THR A 38 -7.27 1.84 3.81
CA THR A 38 -8.43 0.96 3.70
C THR A 38 -8.56 0.46 2.27
N ILE A 39 -9.30 -0.62 2.12
CA ILE A 39 -9.82 -1.10 0.84
C ILE A 39 -11.31 -1.31 0.95
N THR A 40 -11.97 -1.27 -0.20
CA THR A 40 -13.35 -1.73 -0.34
C THR A 40 -13.32 -2.93 -1.26
N ASP A 41 -13.84 -4.07 -0.79
CA ASP A 41 -13.99 -5.27 -1.62
C ASP A 41 -15.16 -5.13 -2.61
N ASP A 42 -15.35 -6.14 -3.45
CA ASP A 42 -16.39 -6.11 -4.49
C ASP A 42 -17.82 -6.21 -3.90
N ASP A 43 -17.96 -6.67 -2.65
CA ASP A 43 -19.23 -6.67 -1.89
C ASP A 43 -19.51 -5.31 -1.21
N GLY A 44 -18.60 -4.34 -1.35
CA GLY A 44 -18.73 -3.01 -0.77
C GLY A 44 -18.32 -2.93 0.70
N LYS A 45 -17.73 -3.99 1.27
CA LYS A 45 -17.24 -3.99 2.65
C LYS A 45 -15.87 -3.33 2.71
N VAL A 46 -15.74 -2.42 3.68
CA VAL A 46 -14.49 -1.73 3.99
C VAL A 46 -13.64 -2.59 4.90
N HIS A 47 -12.37 -2.79 4.54
CA HIS A 47 -11.37 -3.43 5.38
C HIS A 47 -10.29 -2.42 5.76
N GLU A 48 -9.94 -2.38 7.04
CA GLU A 48 -8.78 -1.62 7.52
C GLU A 48 -7.50 -2.41 7.22
N LEU A 49 -6.51 -1.71 6.69
CA LEU A 49 -5.19 -2.27 6.50
C LEU A 49 -4.38 -2.10 7.78
N GLY A 50 -3.54 -3.09 8.07
CA GLY A 50 -2.67 -3.06 9.24
C GLY A 50 -1.61 -1.96 9.17
N PRO A 51 -0.84 -1.75 10.24
CA PRO A 51 0.27 -0.81 10.26
C PRO A 51 1.22 -1.05 9.08
N MET A 52 1.75 0.03 8.50
CA MET A 52 2.70 -0.02 7.38
C MET A 52 2.13 -0.65 6.10
N THR A 53 0.81 -0.83 6.02
CA THR A 53 0.12 -1.44 4.88
C THR A 53 -0.83 -0.42 4.28
N PHE A 54 -0.79 -0.28 2.97
CA PHE A 54 -1.53 0.74 2.24
C PHE A 54 -2.12 0.15 0.96
N SER A 55 -3.19 0.75 0.46
CA SER A 55 -3.73 0.44 -0.86
C SER A 55 -3.41 1.55 -1.85
N LEU A 56 -3.34 1.18 -3.13
CA LEU A 56 -3.26 2.13 -4.23
C LEU A 56 -4.21 1.68 -5.35
N LEU A 57 -5.02 2.62 -5.83
CA LEU A 57 -5.86 2.48 -7.01
C LEU A 57 -5.24 3.29 -8.14
N GLY A 58 -4.93 2.67 -9.27
CA GLY A 58 -4.38 3.41 -10.40
C GLY A 58 -3.99 2.55 -11.60
N PRO A 59 -3.60 3.20 -12.71
CA PRO A 59 -3.23 2.51 -13.95
C PRO A 59 -1.82 1.90 -13.95
N GLN A 60 -1.03 2.15 -12.91
CA GLN A 60 0.36 1.72 -12.83
C GLN A 60 0.51 0.19 -12.76
N GLU A 61 1.65 -0.31 -13.21
CA GLU A 61 2.06 -1.70 -12.99
C GLU A 61 2.63 -1.91 -11.59
N ALA A 62 2.62 -3.16 -11.10
CA ALA A 62 3.07 -3.50 -9.75
C ALA A 62 4.52 -3.04 -9.46
N ASP A 63 5.42 -3.13 -10.46
CA ASP A 63 6.82 -2.68 -10.33
C ASP A 63 6.93 -1.15 -10.21
N GLU A 64 6.06 -0.39 -10.89
CA GLU A 64 6.00 1.07 -10.79
C GLU A 64 5.45 1.49 -9.42
N VAL A 65 4.41 0.81 -8.95
CA VAL A 65 3.87 1.00 -7.59
C VAL A 65 4.93 0.70 -6.53
N LYS A 66 5.72 -0.37 -6.73
CA LYS A 66 6.81 -0.73 -5.83
C LYS A 66 7.88 0.36 -5.80
N ALA A 67 8.36 0.81 -6.96
CA ALA A 67 9.37 1.86 -7.04
C ALA A 67 8.89 3.18 -6.40
N MET A 68 7.62 3.54 -6.62
CA MET A 68 7.00 4.71 -6.00
C MET A 68 6.96 4.59 -4.48
N ALA A 69 6.47 3.46 -3.96
CA ALA A 69 6.38 3.22 -2.53
C ALA A 69 7.76 3.16 -1.86
N GLU A 70 8.76 2.54 -2.50
CA GLU A 70 10.14 2.53 -2.00
C GLU A 70 10.71 3.96 -1.87
N GLY A 71 10.54 4.79 -2.91
CA GLY A 71 11.04 6.17 -2.89
C GLY A 71 10.34 7.05 -1.85
N LEU A 72 9.01 6.93 -1.74
CA LEU A 72 8.24 7.66 -0.72
C LEU A 72 8.62 7.24 0.69
N ALA A 73 8.69 5.93 0.91
CA ALA A 73 9.04 5.38 2.22
C ALA A 73 10.47 5.76 2.59
N GLU A 74 11.46 5.58 1.71
CA GLU A 74 12.84 5.98 1.96
C GLU A 74 12.96 7.47 2.29
N SER A 75 12.23 8.34 1.58
CA SER A 75 12.19 9.77 1.88
C SER A 75 11.57 10.09 3.24
N ALA A 76 10.59 9.30 3.69
CA ALA A 76 9.88 9.54 4.95
C ALA A 76 10.70 9.08 6.16
N ILE A 77 11.34 7.91 6.07
CA ILE A 77 12.03 7.28 7.22
C ILE A 77 13.56 7.37 7.17
N GLY A 78 14.12 7.97 6.10
CA GLY A 78 15.55 8.24 5.93
C GLY A 78 16.43 7.01 5.72
N ARG A 79 15.82 5.87 5.38
CA ARG A 79 16.51 4.58 5.15
C ARG A 79 15.75 3.75 4.13
N LYS A 80 16.47 2.91 3.38
CA LYS A 80 15.86 2.05 2.36
C LYS A 80 14.96 0.98 3.01
N PRO A 81 13.64 0.99 2.73
CA PRO A 81 12.73 -0.03 3.22
C PRO A 81 12.69 -1.22 2.26
N GLU A 82 12.08 -2.32 2.73
CA GLU A 82 11.67 -3.43 1.89
C GLU A 82 10.18 -3.29 1.58
N VAL A 83 9.81 -3.20 0.31
CA VAL A 83 8.41 -3.04 -0.11
C VAL A 83 7.93 -4.28 -0.86
N THR A 84 6.77 -4.79 -0.44
CA THR A 84 6.02 -5.83 -1.16
C THR A 84 4.76 -5.22 -1.74
N VAL A 85 4.48 -5.52 -3.01
CA VAL A 85 3.26 -5.10 -3.70
C VAL A 85 2.55 -6.35 -4.19
N VAL A 86 1.27 -6.49 -3.85
CA VAL A 86 0.42 -7.58 -4.31
C VAL A 86 -0.88 -7.02 -4.89
N PRO A 87 -1.45 -7.65 -5.92
CA PRO A 87 -2.82 -7.33 -6.36
C PRO A 87 -3.82 -7.52 -5.22
N LEU A 88 -4.86 -6.68 -5.19
CA LEU A 88 -5.90 -6.75 -4.16
C LEU A 88 -6.57 -8.13 -4.08
N HIS A 89 -6.83 -8.77 -5.23
CA HIS A 89 -7.47 -10.08 -5.26
C HIS A 89 -6.65 -11.16 -4.55
N ASP A 90 -5.31 -11.10 -4.68
CA ASP A 90 -4.40 -12.05 -4.02
C ASP A 90 -4.38 -11.80 -2.52
N TRP A 91 -4.34 -10.52 -2.12
CA TRP A 91 -4.39 -10.16 -0.70
C TRP A 91 -5.70 -10.59 -0.03
N LEU A 92 -6.85 -10.39 -0.68
CA LEU A 92 -8.15 -10.83 -0.15
C LEU A 92 -8.20 -12.35 0.03
N ALA A 93 -7.73 -13.11 -0.95
CA ALA A 93 -7.69 -14.58 -0.86
C ALA A 93 -6.85 -15.07 0.35
N GLU A 94 -5.77 -14.37 0.70
CA GLU A 94 -4.94 -14.69 1.86
C GLU A 94 -5.56 -14.23 3.19
N ASN A 95 -6.30 -13.12 3.21
CA ASN A 95 -6.77 -12.47 4.45
C ASN A 95 -8.25 -12.76 4.81
N GLU A 96 -9.09 -13.21 3.88
CA GLU A 96 -10.46 -13.65 4.16
C GLU A 96 -10.53 -15.01 4.87
N SER A 97 -9.42 -15.76 4.88
CA SER A 97 -9.32 -17.08 5.53
C SER A 97 -8.95 -17.01 7.03
N ARG A 98 -8.91 -15.82 7.63
CA ARG A 98 -8.52 -15.58 9.03
C ARG A 98 -9.63 -15.02 9.91
#